data_AF-A0A3B9EQG4-F1
#
_entry.id   AF-A0A3B9EQG4-F1
#
_cell.length_a   1.000
_cell.length_b   1.000
_cell.length_c   1.000
_cell.angle_alpha   90.00
_cell.angle_beta   90.00
_cell.angle_gamma   90.00
#
_symmetry.space_group_name_H-M   'P 1'
#
loop_
_entity.id
_entity.type
_entity.pdbx_description
1 polymer ?
#
loop_
_entity_poly.entity_id
_entity_poly.type
_entity_poly.pdbx_seq_one_letter_code
_entity_poly.pdbx_strand_id
1 'polypeptide(L)'
;MNRRRYQDICDLIIEKLAVENNPEFRFELFSILLVHLSQIGDEADCKRWAETLTKEFDHYPYAWTAMARSGVGAPKRHNTHEEDLEALGYYEIALDRARKCDQWVRDILFYSCRHLCGMEDFVRHEAYMREIMDDLENEREVDIPFLEDDWLKRVPEGKMDEDLRRTYQALVVADKARRRAAVEESVPTRSQLETFM
;
A
#
# COMPACT_ATOMS: atom_id res chain seq x y z
N MET A 1 11.21 -12.67 19.53
CA MET A 1 12.52 -11.99 19.64
C MET A 1 12.61 -10.67 18.86
N ASN A 2 11.56 -10.18 18.18
CA ASN A 2 11.64 -9.02 17.27
C ASN A 2 11.05 -7.69 17.81
N ARG A 3 10.13 -7.74 18.78
CA ARG A 3 9.38 -6.56 19.26
C ARG A 3 10.25 -5.48 19.91
N ARG A 4 11.22 -5.87 20.75
CA ARG A 4 12.11 -4.92 21.43
C ARG A 4 12.97 -4.12 20.45
N ARG A 5 13.50 -4.78 19.41
CA ARG A 5 14.27 -4.11 18.36
C ARG A 5 13.44 -3.07 17.61
N TYR A 6 12.18 -3.39 17.28
CA TYR A 6 11.29 -2.43 16.64
C TYR A 6 10.98 -1.25 17.57
N GLN A 7 10.79 -1.50 18.87
CA GLN A 7 10.59 -0.43 19.85
C GLN A 7 11.80 0.51 19.92
N ASP A 8 13.01 -0.04 20.03
CA ASP A 8 14.25 0.76 20.10
C ASP A 8 14.41 1.65 18.84
N ILE A 9 14.01 1.15 17.66
CA ILE A 9 14.01 1.94 16.41
C ILE A 9 12.95 3.04 16.46
N CYS A 10 11.72 2.75 16.91
CA CYS A 10 10.67 3.74 17.05
C CYS A 10 11.09 4.88 17.99
N ASP A 11 11.66 4.55 19.15
CA ASP A 11 12.07 5.54 20.14
C ASP A 11 13.15 6.49 19.56
N LEU A 12 14.15 5.95 18.85
CA LEU A 12 15.18 6.74 18.16
C LEU A 12 14.59 7.67 17.08
N ILE A 13 13.62 7.18 16.31
CA ILE A 13 12.96 7.99 15.28
C ILE A 13 12.14 9.12 15.91
N ILE A 14 11.41 8.83 17.00
CA ILE A 14 10.62 9.83 17.72
C ILE A 14 11.51 10.94 18.28
N GLU A 15 12.65 10.59 18.90
CA GLU A 15 13.65 11.55 19.35
C GLU A 15 14.18 12.41 18.20
N LYS A 16 14.45 11.78 17.04
CA LYS A 16 14.94 12.50 15.86
C LYS A 16 13.89 13.43 15.26
N LEU A 17 12.62 13.01 15.19
CA LEU A 17 11.50 13.84 14.73
C LEU A 17 11.28 15.07 15.60
N ALA A 18 11.64 15.03 16.89
CA ALA A 18 11.49 16.16 17.80
C ALA A 18 12.43 17.33 17.49
N VAL A 19 13.56 17.08 16.82
CA VAL A 19 14.60 18.09 16.53
C VAL A 19 14.84 18.32 15.04
N GLU A 20 14.28 17.48 14.17
CA GLU A 20 14.44 17.57 12.72
C GLU A 20 13.48 18.59 12.11
N ASN A 21 14.01 19.48 11.27
CA ASN A 21 13.24 20.55 10.63
C ASN A 21 13.16 20.40 9.10
N ASN A 22 13.97 19.53 8.49
CA ASN A 22 13.90 19.28 7.05
C ASN A 22 12.63 18.48 6.71
N PRO A 23 11.69 19.01 5.90
CA PRO A 23 10.41 18.32 5.62
C PRO A 23 10.56 16.98 4.91
N GLU A 24 11.49 16.86 3.96
CA GLU A 24 11.71 15.62 3.20
C GLU A 24 12.22 14.53 4.14
N PHE A 25 13.19 14.85 4.98
CA PHE A 25 13.74 13.88 5.93
C PHE A 25 12.75 13.55 7.05
N ARG A 26 11.94 14.51 7.49
CA ARG A 26 10.82 14.24 8.41
C ARG A 26 9.84 13.25 7.80
N PHE A 27 9.44 13.45 6.55
CA PHE A 27 8.53 12.55 5.86
C PHE A 27 9.07 11.11 5.82
N GLU A 28 10.34 10.93 5.46
CA GLU A 28 11.00 9.61 5.51
C GLU A 28 10.97 8.99 6.91
N LEU A 29 11.26 9.78 7.95
CA LEU A 29 11.20 9.32 9.34
C LEU A 29 9.79 8.89 9.73
N PHE A 30 8.75 9.64 9.37
CA PHE A 30 7.35 9.24 9.59
C PHE A 30 7.04 7.91 8.87
N SER A 31 7.44 7.77 7.60
CA SER A 31 7.21 6.54 6.84
C SER A 31 7.84 5.32 7.50
N ILE A 32 9.09 5.45 7.96
CA ILE A 32 9.80 4.36 8.65
C ILE A 32 9.14 4.07 9.99
N LEU A 33 8.80 5.09 10.76
CA LEU A 33 8.15 4.95 12.07
C LEU A 33 6.85 4.15 11.97
N LEU A 34 5.98 4.50 11.03
CA LEU A 34 4.68 3.84 10.84
C LEU A 34 4.83 2.37 10.44
N VAL A 35 5.80 2.05 9.58
CA VAL A 35 6.13 0.66 9.26
C VAL A 35 6.52 -0.10 10.52
N HIS A 36 7.36 0.46 11.39
CA HIS A 36 7.85 -0.21 12.60
C HIS A 36 6.78 -0.32 13.70
N LEU A 37 5.98 0.72 13.92
CA LEU A 37 4.83 0.68 14.82
C LEU A 37 3.84 -0.42 14.43
N SER A 38 3.58 -0.60 13.13
CA SER A 38 2.72 -1.68 12.64
C SER A 38 3.26 -3.09 12.95
N GLN A 39 4.59 -3.26 13.07
CA GLN A 39 5.21 -4.53 13.45
C GLN A 39 5.15 -4.79 14.95
N ILE A 40 5.13 -3.74 15.77
CA ILE A 40 4.95 -3.82 17.22
C ILE A 40 3.50 -4.16 17.58
N GLY A 41 2.56 -3.71 16.75
CA GLY A 41 1.11 -3.88 16.97
C GLY A 41 0.53 -2.84 17.93
N ASP A 42 1.19 -1.70 18.09
CA ASP A 42 0.64 -0.56 18.84
C ASP A 42 -0.23 0.31 17.92
N GLU A 43 -1.50 -0.07 17.82
CA GLU A 43 -2.46 0.56 16.90
C GLU A 43 -2.76 2.01 17.28
N ALA A 44 -2.81 2.31 18.59
CA ALA A 44 -3.09 3.67 19.07
C ALA A 44 -1.96 4.64 18.70
N ASP A 45 -0.71 4.22 18.91
CA ASP A 45 0.44 5.03 18.50
C ASP A 45 0.56 5.13 16.98
N CYS A 46 0.29 4.04 16.23
CA CYS A 46 0.29 4.09 14.77
C CYS A 46 -0.73 5.12 14.26
N LYS A 47 -1.97 5.11 14.78
CA LYS A 47 -3.02 6.08 14.41
C LYS A 47 -2.59 7.51 14.73
N ARG A 48 -2.09 7.76 15.96
CA ARG A 48 -1.63 9.09 16.39
C ARG A 48 -0.52 9.64 15.50
N TRP A 49 0.45 8.82 15.11
CA TRP A 49 1.54 9.23 14.23
C TRP A 49 1.06 9.42 12.79
N ALA A 50 0.11 8.63 12.30
CA ALA A 50 -0.49 8.82 10.99
C ALA A 50 -1.33 10.12 10.91
N GLU A 51 -2.05 10.47 11.98
CA GLU A 51 -2.73 11.78 12.11
C GLU A 51 -1.76 12.96 12.09
N THR A 52 -0.56 12.77 12.65
CA THR A 52 0.49 13.80 12.63
C THR A 52 1.06 13.95 11.22
N LEU A 53 1.33 12.83 10.56
CA LEU A 53 1.75 12.79 9.17
C LEU A 53 0.73 13.47 8.23
N THR A 54 -0.57 13.23 8.40
CA THR A 54 -1.60 13.91 7.58
C THR A 54 -1.74 15.39 7.85
N LYS A 55 -1.43 15.86 9.08
CA LYS A 55 -1.40 17.30 9.39
C LYS A 55 -0.20 18.00 8.77
N GLU A 56 0.96 17.35 8.74
CA GLU A 56 2.20 17.94 8.20
C GLU A 56 2.32 17.79 6.68
N PHE A 57 1.81 16.70 6.11
CA PHE A 57 2.00 16.28 4.73
C PHE A 57 0.68 15.95 4.04
N ASP A 58 -0.32 16.80 4.25
CA ASP A 58 -1.69 16.60 3.77
C ASP A 58 -1.78 16.41 2.25
N HIS A 59 -0.87 17.00 1.47
CA HIS A 59 -0.80 16.92 0.02
C HIS A 59 -0.15 15.65 -0.52
N TYR A 60 0.52 14.85 0.32
CA TYR A 60 1.12 13.59 -0.10
C TYR A 60 0.11 12.45 -0.03
N PRO A 61 -0.08 11.65 -1.10
CA PRO A 61 -0.96 10.48 -1.08
C PRO A 61 -0.63 9.52 0.08
N TYR A 62 0.66 9.35 0.39
CA TYR A 62 1.12 8.51 1.50
C TYR A 62 0.50 8.79 2.82
N ALA A 63 0.37 10.06 3.18
CA ALA A 63 -0.09 10.42 4.50
C ALA A 63 -1.49 9.84 4.73
N TRP A 64 -2.31 9.84 3.69
CA TRP A 64 -3.68 9.35 3.72
C TRP A 64 -3.78 7.85 3.55
N THR A 65 -2.92 7.23 2.73
CA THR A 65 -2.76 5.77 2.70
C THR A 65 -2.34 5.24 4.07
N ALA A 66 -1.39 5.91 4.72
CA ALA A 66 -0.94 5.57 6.07
C ALA A 66 -2.04 5.75 7.11
N MET A 67 -2.82 6.84 7.02
CA MET A 67 -3.99 7.06 7.88
C MET A 67 -5.03 5.94 7.71
N ALA A 68 -5.36 5.58 6.47
CA ALA A 68 -6.28 4.49 6.17
C ALA A 68 -5.81 3.14 6.77
N ARG A 69 -4.50 2.87 6.71
CA ARG A 69 -3.90 1.64 7.23
C ARG A 69 -3.71 1.61 8.75
N SER A 70 -3.67 2.79 9.39
CA SER A 70 -3.41 2.94 10.83
C SER A 70 -4.69 3.18 11.64
N GLY A 71 -5.71 3.76 11.00
CA GLY A 71 -6.89 4.30 11.67
C GLY A 71 -7.96 3.29 12.04
N VAL A 72 -7.87 2.09 11.47
CA VAL A 72 -8.96 1.13 11.35
C VAL A 72 -8.32 -0.22 11.07
N GLY A 73 -8.73 -1.27 11.77
CA GLY A 73 -8.12 -2.60 11.76
C GLY A 73 -7.12 -2.86 10.62
N ALA A 74 -5.84 -2.90 11.01
CA ALA A 74 -4.79 -3.38 10.12
C ALA A 74 -5.28 -4.68 9.47
N PRO A 75 -4.93 -4.99 8.20
CA PRO A 75 -5.50 -6.09 7.40
C PRO A 75 -5.37 -7.51 8.01
N LYS A 76 -4.82 -7.62 9.22
CA LYS A 76 -4.76 -8.78 10.09
C LYS A 76 -6.03 -9.01 10.93
N ARG A 77 -7.03 -8.12 10.94
CA ARG A 77 -8.30 -8.28 11.70
C ARG A 77 -9.53 -8.18 10.80
N HIS A 78 -10.65 -8.72 11.28
CA HIS A 78 -11.97 -8.48 10.69
C HIS A 78 -12.42 -7.08 11.13
N ASN A 79 -12.45 -6.13 10.20
CA ASN A 79 -12.93 -4.77 10.47
C ASN A 79 -14.44 -4.75 10.66
N THR A 80 -14.95 -3.77 11.41
CA THR A 80 -16.38 -3.43 11.37
C THR A 80 -16.73 -2.70 10.06
N HIS A 81 -18.02 -2.57 9.78
CA HIS A 81 -18.47 -1.83 8.60
C HIS A 81 -18.12 -0.34 8.67
N GLU A 82 -18.29 0.28 9.84
CA GLU A 82 -17.94 1.69 10.08
C GLU A 82 -16.44 1.93 9.92
N GLU A 83 -15.66 0.97 10.40
CA GLU A 83 -14.23 0.90 10.23
C GLU A 83 -13.86 0.89 8.74
N ASP A 84 -14.40 -0.03 7.95
CA ASP A 84 -14.14 -0.07 6.50
C ASP A 84 -14.57 1.21 5.76
N LEU A 85 -15.69 1.83 6.16
CA LEU A 85 -16.13 3.10 5.61
C LEU A 85 -15.15 4.25 5.90
N GLU A 86 -14.64 4.33 7.13
CA GLU A 86 -13.63 5.33 7.50
C GLU A 86 -12.33 5.12 6.70
N ALA A 87 -11.85 3.89 6.61
CA ALA A 87 -10.64 3.56 5.85
C ALA A 87 -10.79 3.90 4.36
N LEU A 88 -11.92 3.53 3.75
CA LEU A 88 -12.23 3.89 2.36
C LEU A 88 -12.28 5.41 2.18
N GLY A 89 -12.88 6.14 3.12
CA GLY A 89 -12.86 7.59 3.12
C GLY A 89 -11.44 8.15 2.97
N TYR A 90 -10.48 7.66 3.75
CA TYR A 90 -9.07 8.09 3.63
C TYR A 90 -8.41 7.64 2.31
N TYR A 91 -8.69 6.43 1.82
CA TYR A 91 -8.16 5.97 0.53
C TYR A 91 -8.70 6.80 -0.65
N GLU A 92 -9.94 7.27 -0.63
CA GLU A 92 -10.46 8.15 -1.68
C GLU A 92 -9.69 9.48 -1.74
N ILE A 93 -9.36 10.07 -0.57
CA ILE A 93 -8.55 11.30 -0.54
C ILE A 93 -7.10 11.00 -0.97
N ALA A 94 -6.56 9.83 -0.63
CA ALA A 94 -5.25 9.40 -1.12
C ALA A 94 -5.25 9.23 -2.65
N LEU A 95 -6.29 8.59 -3.20
CA LEU A 95 -6.44 8.28 -4.61
C LEU A 95 -6.60 9.52 -5.48
N ASP A 96 -7.40 10.50 -5.03
CA ASP A 96 -7.52 11.80 -5.70
C ASP A 96 -6.16 12.49 -5.83
N ARG A 97 -5.32 12.44 -4.78
CA ARG A 97 -3.97 13.02 -4.82
C ARG A 97 -3.03 12.20 -5.68
N ALA A 98 -3.07 10.88 -5.56
CA ALA A 98 -2.26 9.94 -6.33
C ALA A 98 -2.46 10.11 -7.83
N ARG A 99 -3.71 10.27 -8.28
CA ARG A 99 -4.05 10.52 -9.69
C ARG A 99 -3.51 11.86 -10.20
N LYS A 100 -3.40 12.88 -9.34
CA LYS A 100 -2.87 14.21 -9.71
C LYS A 100 -1.36 14.22 -9.86
N CYS A 101 -0.64 13.46 -9.02
CA CYS A 101 0.82 13.37 -9.06
C CYS A 101 1.35 12.14 -9.78
N ASP A 102 0.45 11.31 -10.31
CA ASP A 102 0.77 10.11 -11.06
C ASP A 102 1.59 9.08 -10.26
N GLN A 103 1.34 8.96 -8.96
CA GLN A 103 2.08 8.08 -8.06
C GLN A 103 1.15 7.30 -7.14
N TRP A 104 1.40 6.00 -7.01
CA TRP A 104 0.78 5.11 -6.01
C TRP A 104 -0.71 4.85 -6.20
N VAL A 105 -1.22 5.18 -7.38
CA VAL A 105 -2.60 4.93 -7.80
C VAL A 105 -2.92 3.45 -7.63
N ARG A 106 -2.06 2.55 -8.11
CA ARG A 106 -2.33 1.11 -8.07
C ARG A 106 -2.30 0.56 -6.65
N ASP A 107 -1.35 1.01 -5.83
CA ASP A 107 -1.26 0.61 -4.41
C ASP A 107 -2.55 0.99 -3.64
N ILE A 108 -3.03 2.21 -3.86
CA ILE A 108 -4.25 2.72 -3.21
C ILE A 108 -5.51 2.01 -3.69
N LEU A 109 -5.65 1.82 -5.01
CA LEU A 109 -6.78 1.07 -5.59
C LEU A 109 -6.81 -0.36 -5.06
N PHE A 110 -5.65 -1.00 -4.97
CA PHE A 110 -5.51 -2.34 -4.45
C PHE A 110 -6.00 -2.47 -3.00
N TYR A 111 -5.57 -1.58 -2.11
CA TYR A 111 -6.07 -1.60 -0.73
C TYR A 111 -7.56 -1.26 -0.65
N SER A 112 -8.04 -0.34 -1.49
CA SER A 112 -9.47 -0.02 -1.59
C SER A 112 -10.30 -1.25 -1.98
N CYS A 113 -9.85 -2.05 -2.95
CA CYS A 113 -10.51 -3.31 -3.33
C CYS A 113 -10.67 -4.27 -2.14
N ARG A 114 -9.66 -4.38 -1.27
CA ARG A 114 -9.76 -5.23 -0.07
C ARG A 114 -10.91 -4.81 0.87
N HIS A 115 -11.08 -3.52 1.10
CA HIS A 115 -12.17 -2.99 1.93
C HIS A 115 -13.53 -3.11 1.24
N LEU A 116 -13.61 -2.77 -0.06
CA LEU A 116 -14.85 -2.90 -0.85
C LEU A 116 -15.34 -4.35 -0.88
N CYS A 117 -14.43 -5.32 -1.00
CA CYS A 117 -14.77 -6.74 -0.90
C CYS A 117 -15.32 -7.11 0.48
N GLY A 118 -14.74 -6.56 1.57
CA GLY A 118 -15.23 -6.76 2.94
C GLY A 118 -16.63 -6.19 3.18
N MET A 119 -16.94 -5.07 2.55
CA MET A 119 -18.26 -4.42 2.60
C MET A 119 -19.28 -4.94 1.58
N GLU A 120 -18.89 -5.91 0.74
CA GLU A 120 -19.71 -6.41 -0.38
C GLU A 120 -20.12 -5.34 -1.42
N ASP A 121 -19.36 -4.25 -1.55
CA ASP A 121 -19.56 -3.22 -2.56
C ASP A 121 -18.88 -3.62 -3.89
N PHE A 122 -19.45 -4.65 -4.52
CA PHE A 122 -18.85 -5.28 -5.70
C PHE A 122 -18.88 -4.36 -6.93
N VAL A 123 -19.78 -3.38 -7.00
CA VAL A 123 -19.86 -2.42 -8.11
C VAL A 123 -18.63 -1.51 -8.13
N ARG A 124 -18.31 -0.87 -6.99
CA ARG A 124 -17.09 -0.05 -6.90
C ARG A 124 -15.84 -0.89 -6.98
N HIS A 125 -15.88 -2.10 -6.42
CA HIS A 125 -14.78 -3.03 -6.49
C HIS A 125 -14.40 -3.37 -7.94
N GLU A 126 -15.38 -3.70 -8.79
CA GLU A 126 -15.17 -4.00 -10.21
C GLU A 126 -14.68 -2.78 -11.00
N ALA A 127 -15.12 -1.57 -10.64
CA ALA A 127 -14.63 -0.34 -11.26
C ALA A 127 -13.13 -0.13 -10.96
N TYR A 128 -12.71 -0.33 -9.71
CA TYR A 128 -11.30 -0.20 -9.32
C TYR A 128 -10.43 -1.31 -9.90
N MET A 129 -10.97 -2.52 -10.05
CA MET A 129 -10.28 -3.59 -10.78
C MET A 129 -10.00 -3.21 -12.23
N ARG A 130 -10.96 -2.59 -12.93
CA ARG A 130 -10.77 -2.16 -14.32
C ARG A 130 -9.69 -1.09 -14.43
N GLU A 131 -9.66 -0.13 -13.52
CA GLU A 131 -8.59 0.88 -13.49
C GLU A 131 -7.21 0.26 -13.23
N ILE A 132 -7.12 -0.73 -12.33
CA ILE A 132 -5.87 -1.49 -12.14
C ILE A 132 -5.49 -2.25 -13.41
N MET A 133 -6.45 -2.84 -14.12
CA MET A 133 -6.18 -3.56 -15.38
C MET A 133 -5.67 -2.62 -16.47
N ASP A 134 -6.30 -1.46 -16.64
CA ASP A 134 -5.84 -0.44 -17.59
C ASP A 134 -4.38 -0.05 -17.29
N ASP A 135 -4.03 0.12 -16.02
CA ASP A 135 -2.66 0.38 -15.58
C ASP A 135 -1.68 -0.77 -15.86
N LEU A 136 -2.13 -2.02 -15.71
CA LEU A 136 -1.32 -3.22 -15.98
C LEU A 136 -1.08 -3.41 -17.49
N GLU A 137 -2.10 -3.16 -18.31
CA GLU A 137 -2.02 -3.24 -19.78
C GLU A 137 -1.09 -2.17 -20.37
N ASN A 138 -1.07 -0.98 -19.78
CA ASN A 138 -0.21 0.12 -20.22
C ASN A 138 1.23 0.05 -19.66
N GLU A 139 1.58 -1.02 -18.94
CA GLU A 139 2.92 -1.27 -18.38
C GLU A 139 3.53 -0.12 -17.55
N ARG A 140 2.68 0.75 -16.99
CA ARG A 140 3.10 1.91 -16.21
C ARG A 140 4.09 1.54 -15.09
N GLU A 141 5.00 2.46 -14.79
CA GLU A 141 6.03 2.30 -13.76
C GLU A 141 5.40 1.85 -12.44
N VAL A 142 6.03 0.84 -11.84
CA VAL A 142 5.47 0.07 -10.74
C VAL A 142 5.58 0.87 -9.44
N ASP A 143 4.43 1.17 -8.85
CA ASP A 143 4.29 1.87 -7.57
C ASP A 143 4.01 0.93 -6.38
N ILE A 144 3.77 -0.36 -6.64
CA ILE A 144 3.56 -1.40 -5.61
C ILE A 144 4.52 -2.58 -5.81
N PRO A 145 5.33 -2.97 -4.81
CA PRO A 145 6.30 -4.06 -4.98
C PRO A 145 5.65 -5.45 -5.16
N PHE A 146 4.43 -5.65 -4.64
CA PHE A 146 3.71 -6.92 -4.74
C PHE A 146 2.18 -6.72 -4.72
N LEU A 147 1.48 -7.18 -5.77
CA LEU A 147 0.02 -7.24 -5.82
C LEU A 147 -0.44 -8.61 -5.32
N GLU A 148 -1.13 -8.67 -4.18
CA GLU A 148 -1.74 -9.90 -3.66
C GLU A 148 -3.24 -9.94 -3.98
N ASP A 149 -3.70 -10.78 -4.89
CA ASP A 149 -5.13 -10.92 -5.18
C ASP A 149 -5.90 -11.71 -4.10
N ASP A 150 -5.48 -11.62 -2.83
CA ASP A 150 -6.03 -12.37 -1.71
C ASP A 150 -7.51 -12.07 -1.45
N TRP A 151 -7.93 -10.83 -1.71
CA TRP A 151 -9.32 -10.40 -1.61
C TRP A 151 -10.23 -11.06 -2.66
N LEU A 152 -9.72 -11.42 -3.85
CA LEU A 152 -10.53 -12.14 -4.85
C LEU A 152 -11.03 -13.49 -4.33
N LYS A 153 -10.27 -14.15 -3.47
CA LYS A 153 -10.66 -15.45 -2.87
C LYS A 153 -11.90 -15.35 -1.98
N ARG A 154 -12.28 -14.14 -1.59
CA ARG A 154 -13.43 -13.87 -0.70
C ARG A 154 -14.67 -13.40 -1.44
N VAL A 155 -14.56 -13.04 -2.71
CA VAL A 155 -15.70 -12.63 -3.55
C VAL A 155 -16.57 -13.86 -3.85
N PRO A 156 -17.85 -13.89 -3.40
CA PRO A 156 -18.73 -15.03 -3.66
C PRO A 156 -19.00 -15.25 -5.15
N GLU A 157 -19.33 -16.49 -5.51
CA GLU A 157 -19.71 -16.85 -6.88
C GLU A 157 -20.93 -16.02 -7.34
N GLY A 158 -20.88 -15.53 -8.58
CA GLY A 158 -21.95 -14.73 -9.19
C GLY A 158 -22.08 -13.29 -8.66
N LYS A 159 -21.18 -12.85 -7.77
CA LYS A 159 -21.12 -11.45 -7.29
C LYS A 159 -20.17 -10.57 -8.08
N MET A 160 -19.40 -11.17 -8.98
CA MET A 160 -18.46 -10.49 -9.85
C MET A 160 -18.51 -11.11 -11.24
N ASP A 161 -18.28 -10.29 -12.26
CA ASP A 161 -17.99 -10.71 -13.61
C ASP A 161 -16.77 -11.66 -13.64
N GLU A 162 -17.01 -12.93 -13.97
CA GLU A 162 -15.96 -13.94 -13.99
C GLU A 162 -14.94 -13.76 -15.12
N ASP A 163 -15.34 -13.10 -16.23
CA ASP A 163 -14.39 -12.79 -17.30
C ASP A 163 -13.45 -11.67 -16.87
N LEU A 164 -13.97 -10.66 -16.16
CA LEU A 164 -13.15 -9.66 -15.49
C LEU A 164 -12.17 -10.30 -14.52
N ARG A 165 -12.65 -11.17 -13.61
CA ARG A 165 -11.83 -11.84 -12.61
C ARG A 165 -10.65 -12.57 -13.26
N ARG A 166 -10.92 -13.38 -14.28
CA ARG A 166 -9.89 -14.15 -15.00
C ARG A 166 -8.89 -13.25 -15.70
N THR A 167 -9.36 -12.19 -16.35
CA THR A 167 -8.50 -11.25 -17.08
C THR A 167 -7.57 -10.52 -16.11
N TYR A 168 -8.10 -10.00 -15.01
CA TYR A 168 -7.31 -9.39 -13.94
C TYR A 168 -6.21 -10.34 -13.43
N GLN A 169 -6.57 -11.59 -13.10
CA GLN A 169 -5.61 -12.57 -12.59
C GLN A 169 -4.52 -12.91 -13.61
N ALA A 170 -4.87 -13.01 -14.89
CA ALA A 170 -3.88 -13.21 -15.96
C ALA A 170 -2.91 -12.03 -16.06
N LEU A 171 -3.40 -10.80 -16.01
CA LEU A 171 -2.57 -9.58 -16.04
C LEU A 171 -1.65 -9.48 -14.82
N VAL A 172 -2.14 -9.80 -13.61
CA VAL A 172 -1.31 -9.83 -12.40
C VAL A 172 -0.20 -10.87 -12.49
N VAL A 173 -0.50 -12.07 -13.03
CA VAL A 173 0.51 -13.12 -13.25
C VAL A 173 1.56 -12.68 -14.28
N ALA A 174 1.13 -12.08 -15.39
CA ALA A 174 2.02 -11.57 -16.43
C ALA A 174 2.93 -10.46 -15.88
N ASP A 175 2.38 -9.49 -15.13
CA ASP A 175 3.15 -8.43 -14.50
C ASP A 175 4.15 -8.97 -13.48
N LYS A 176 3.75 -9.96 -12.66
CA LYS A 176 4.67 -10.65 -11.74
C LYS A 176 5.82 -11.33 -12.47
N ALA A 177 5.56 -11.97 -13.61
CA ALA A 177 6.59 -12.59 -14.44
C ALA A 177 7.54 -11.54 -15.04
N ARG A 178 7.00 -10.45 -15.58
CA ARG A 178 7.77 -9.30 -16.11
C ARG A 178 8.71 -8.72 -15.06
N ARG A 179 8.22 -8.49 -13.84
CA ARG A 179 9.03 -7.98 -12.71
C ARG A 179 10.15 -8.94 -12.35
N ARG A 180 9.87 -10.24 -12.31
CA ARG A 180 10.89 -11.25 -12.02
C ARG A 180 12.01 -11.24 -13.06
N ALA A 181 11.66 -11.15 -14.34
CA ALA A 181 12.64 -11.05 -15.42
C ALA A 181 13.51 -9.79 -15.29
N ALA A 182 12.92 -8.62 -14.99
CA ALA A 182 13.66 -7.37 -14.79
C ALA A 182 14.64 -7.42 -13.60
N VAL A 183 14.24 -8.08 -12.50
CA VAL A 183 15.13 -8.31 -11.35
C VAL A 183 16.28 -9.26 -11.72
N GLU A 184 16.00 -10.32 -12.48
CA GLU A 184 17.05 -11.26 -12.93
C GLU A 184 18.04 -10.60 -13.92
N GLU A 185 17.59 -9.70 -14.79
CA GLU A 185 18.46 -8.92 -15.70
C GLU A 185 19.31 -7.85 -14.98
N SER A 186 18.82 -7.29 -13.87
CA SER A 186 19.53 -6.27 -13.09
C SER A 186 20.56 -6.84 -12.11
N VAL A 187 20.56 -8.15 -11.87
CA VAL A 187 21.62 -8.83 -11.11
C VAL A 187 22.82 -9.04 -12.04
N PRO A 188 23.99 -8.45 -11.75
CA PRO A 188 25.18 -8.66 -12.56
C PRO A 188 25.50 -10.16 -12.64
N THR A 189 25.59 -10.68 -13.86
CA THR A 189 26.04 -12.06 -14.07
C THR A 189 27.46 -12.22 -13.52
N ARG A 190 27.83 -13.45 -13.16
CA ARG A 190 29.18 -13.75 -12.69
C ARG A 190 30.28 -13.24 -13.63
N SER A 191 30.05 -13.31 -14.95
CA SER A 191 31.00 -12.77 -15.94
C SER A 191 31.10 -11.24 -15.92
N GLN A 192 29.99 -10.54 -15.64
CA GLN A 192 29.98 -9.09 -15.49
C GLN A 192 30.72 -8.67 -14.22
N LEU A 193 30.56 -9.42 -13.11
CA LEU A 193 31.30 -9.18 -11.88
C LEU A 193 32.81 -9.45 -12.03
N GLU A 194 33.19 -10.48 -12.79
CA GLU A 194 34.59 -10.81 -13.09
C GLU A 194 35.28 -9.77 -14.00
N THR A 195 34.52 -8.89 -14.66
CA THR A 195 35.09 -7.76 -15.46
C THR A 195 35.34 -6.51 -14.59
N PHE A 196 34.74 -6.44 -13.40
CA PHE A 196 34.92 -5.34 -12.44
C PHE A 196 36.00 -5.62 -11.36
N MET A 197 36.53 -6.85 -11.28
CA MET A 197 37.62 -7.26 -10.40
C MET A 197 38.95 -7.34 -11.14
#